data_AF-A0A2M6ZJX0-F1
#
_entry.id   AF-A0A2M6ZJX0-F1
#
_cell.length_a   1.000
_cell.length_b   1.000
_cell.length_c   1.000
_cell.angle_alpha   90.00
_cell.angle_beta   90.00
_cell.angle_gamma   90.00
#
_symmetry.space_group_name_H-M   'P 1'
#
loop_
_entity.id
_entity.type
_entity.pdbx_description
1 polymer ?
#
loop_
_entity_poly.entity_id
_entity_poly.type
_entity_poly.pdbx_seq_one_letter_code
_entity_poly.pdbx_strand_id
1 'polypeptide(L)' 'MELLYQKRFFRPDEAAAILVISRRTVYRMIRDGRIPGVKWGGGPWRIPRESLASLLPGERF' A
#
# COMPACT_ATOMS: atom_id res chain seq x y z
N MET A 1 2.50 14.87 7.97
CA MET A 1 1.30 14.05 7.69
C MET A 1 0.56 14.49 6.42
N GLU A 2 0.66 15.74 5.96
CA GLU A 2 0.03 16.27 4.73
C GLU A 2 0.34 15.50 3.42
N LEU A 3 1.57 15.01 3.26
CA LEU A 3 2.01 14.38 2.00
C LEU A 3 1.36 13.03 1.71
N LEU A 4 0.91 12.31 2.75
CA LEU A 4 0.16 11.05 2.61
C LEU A 4 -1.22 11.33 1.99
N TYR A 5 -1.78 12.51 2.24
CA TYR A 5 -3.10 12.89 1.77
C TYR A 5 -3.13 13.28 0.27
N GLN A 6 -1.99 13.60 -0.35
CA GLN A 6 -1.92 13.94 -1.78
C GLN A 6 -1.34 12.79 -2.64
N LYS A 7 -0.66 11.83 -2.01
CA LYS A 7 0.01 10.74 -2.72
C LYS A 7 -0.97 9.65 -3.14
N ARG A 8 -1.09 9.42 -4.46
CA ARG A 8 -2.00 8.40 -5.04
C ARG A 8 -1.46 6.97 -4.97
N PHE A 9 -0.15 6.80 -5.01
CA PHE A 9 0.49 5.47 -5.05
C PHE A 9 1.66 5.37 -4.07
N PHE A 10 1.66 4.29 -3.31
CA PHE A 10 2.67 4.00 -2.29
C PHE A 10 3.57 2.85 -2.73
N ARG A 11 4.85 2.91 -2.34
CA ARG A 11 5.76 1.76 -2.47
C ARG A 11 5.49 0.74 -1.36
N PRO A 12 5.95 -0.52 -1.51
CA PRO A 12 5.74 -1.55 -0.48
C PRO A 12 6.38 -1.21 0.88
N ASP A 13 7.49 -0.48 0.90
CA ASP A 13 8.12 0.02 2.13
C ASP A 13 7.28 1.09 2.83
N GLU A 14 6.63 1.97 2.07
CA GLU A 14 5.76 3.01 2.62
C GLU A 14 4.46 2.42 3.15
N ALA A 15 3.85 1.50 2.39
CA ALA A 15 2.68 0.75 2.84
C ALA A 15 2.96 -0.08 4.10
N ALA A 16 4.17 -0.66 4.21
CA ALA A 16 4.60 -1.37 5.40
C ALA A 16 4.64 -0.46 6.64
N ALA A 17 5.13 0.77 6.48
CA ALA A 17 5.15 1.76 7.56
C ALA A 17 3.74 2.20 7.96
N ILE A 18 2.85 2.44 6.98
CA ILE A 18 1.45 2.87 7.23
C ILE A 18 0.65 1.77 7.94
N LEU A 19 0.75 0.54 7.45
CA LEU A 19 0.02 -0.61 7.99
C LEU A 19 0.68 -1.22 9.23
N VAL A 20 1.86 -0.73 9.63
CA VAL A 20 2.65 -1.22 10.76
C VAL A 20 2.92 -2.73 10.65
N ILE A 21 3.28 -3.19 9.45
CA ILE A 21 3.60 -4.60 9.16
C ILE A 21 4.94 -4.72 8.42
N SER A 22 5.53 -5.92 8.41
CA SER A 22 6.78 -6.13 7.67
C SER A 22 6.60 -5.97 6.16
N ARG A 23 7.65 -5.49 5.46
CA ARG A 23 7.70 -5.46 3.97
C ARG A 23 7.41 -6.83 3.35
N ARG A 24 7.88 -7.91 3.98
CA ARG A 24 7.62 -9.29 3.55
C ARG A 24 6.13 -9.61 3.59
N THR A 25 5.42 -9.18 4.63
CA THR A 25 3.97 -9.32 4.73
C THR A 25 3.26 -8.54 3.64
N VAL A 26 3.68 -7.31 3.34
CA VAL A 26 3.11 -6.52 2.22
C VAL A 26 3.26 -7.26 0.90
N TYR A 27 4.46 -7.74 0.55
CA TYR A 27 4.67 -8.51 -0.68
C TYR A 27 3.84 -9.79 -0.73
N ARG A 28 3.68 -10.47 0.40
CA ARG A 28 2.82 -11.66 0.50
C ARG A 28 1.36 -11.28 0.25
N MET A 29 0.86 -10.23 0.89
CA MET A 29 -0.51 -9.75 0.71
C MET A 29 -0.80 -9.28 -0.72
N ILE A 30 0.19 -8.68 -1.40
CA ILE A 30 0.07 -8.35 -2.84
C ILE A 30 -0.06 -9.63 -3.66
N ARG A 31 0.80 -10.63 -3.41
CA ARG A 31 0.78 -11.91 -4.12
C ARG A 31 -0.53 -12.69 -3.88
N ASP A 32 -1.04 -12.64 -2.66
CA ASP A 32 -2.28 -13.30 -2.24
C ASP A 32 -3.53 -12.53 -2.70
N GLY A 33 -3.38 -11.34 -3.33
CA GLY A 33 -4.49 -10.51 -3.81
C GLY A 33 -5.22 -9.72 -2.71
N ARG A 34 -4.72 -9.71 -1.47
CA ARG A 34 -5.30 -8.96 -0.34
C ARG A 34 -5.01 -7.46 -0.41
N ILE A 35 -3.88 -7.08 -1.00
CA ILE A 35 -3.54 -5.69 -1.33
C ILE A 35 -3.48 -5.59 -2.86
N PRO A 36 -4.39 -4.82 -3.48
CA PRO A 36 -4.23 -4.46 -4.89
C PRO A 36 -2.89 -3.74 -5.10
N GLY A 37 -2.02 -4.35 -5.89
CA GLY A 37 -0.76 -3.78 -6.31
C GLY A 37 -0.72 -3.65 -7.82
N VAL A 38 -0.26 -2.52 -8.31
CA VAL A 38 0.06 -2.30 -9.73
C VAL A 38 1.56 -2.40 -9.91
N LYS A 39 2.00 -3.32 -10.78
CA LYS A 39 3.40 -3.39 -11.17
C LYS A 39 3.60 -2.58 -12.44
N TRP A 40 4.34 -1.48 -12.37
CA TRP A 40 4.61 -0.62 -13.52
C TRP A 40 5.75 -1.23 -14.36
N GLY A 41 5.41 -2.16 -15.26
CA GLY A 41 6.38 -2.86 -16.11
C GLY A 41 7.47 -3.58 -15.31
N GLY A 42 8.75 -3.27 -15.59
CA GLY A 42 9.91 -3.80 -14.85
C GLY A 42 10.17 -3.12 -13.49
N GLY A 43 9.40 -2.08 -13.14
CA GLY A 43 9.59 -1.29 -11.94
C GLY A 43 9.05 -1.93 -10.65
N PRO A 44 9.29 -1.27 -9.50
CA PRO A 44 8.77 -1.71 -8.21
C PRO A 44 7.25 -1.58 -8.13
N TRP A 45 6.62 -2.42 -7.31
CA TRP A 45 5.17 -2.39 -7.06
C TRP A 45 4.70 -1.02 -6.54
N ARG A 46 3.46 -0.68 -6.88
CA ARG A 46 2.75 0.51 -6.42
C ARG A 46 1.40 0.10 -5.88
N ILE A 47 1.07 0.58 -4.69
CA ILE A 47 -0.17 0.28 -3.99
C ILE A 47 -1.03 1.54 -4.04
N PRO A 48 -2.24 1.51 -4.62
CA PRO A 48 -3.15 2.65 -4.62
C PRO A 48 -3.52 3.05 -3.19
N ARG A 49 -3.73 4.34 -2.95
CA ARG A 49 -4.14 4.86 -1.64
C ARG A 49 -5.42 4.19 -1.14
N GLU A 50 -6.41 4.03 -2.02
CA GLU A 50 -7.73 3.48 -1.71
C GLU A 50 -7.62 2.05 -1.17
N SER A 51 -6.61 1.32 -1.64
CA SER A 51 -6.29 -0.04 -1.19
C SER A 51 -5.71 -0.10 0.23
N LEU A 52 -5.02 0.96 0.67
CA LEU A 52 -4.55 1.06 2.05
C LEU A 52 -5.65 1.54 2.97
N ALA A 53 -6.46 2.52 2.50
CA ALA A 53 -7.59 3.04 3.23
C ALA A 53 -8.62 1.95 3.60
N SER A 54 -8.87 0.99 2.69
CA SER A 54 -9.79 -0.12 2.97
C SER A 54 -9.29 -1.11 4.03
N LEU A 55 -7.99 -1.10 4.35
CA LEU A 55 -7.36 -2.00 5.32
C LEU A 55 -7.21 -1.37 6.71
N LEU A 56 -7.32 -0.05 6.81
CA LEU A 56 -7.25 0.67 8.06
C LEU A 56 -8.66 0.70 8.71
N PRO A 57 -8.82 0.17 9.93
CA PRO A 57 -10.12 0.19 10.60
C PRO A 57 -10.48 1.63 10.99
N GLY A 58 -11.56 2.17 10.41
CA GLY A 58 -12.19 3.43 10.85
C GLY A 58 -11.73 4.72 10.15
N GLU A 59 -10.75 4.67 9.25
CA GLU A 59 -10.34 5.86 8.47
C GLU A 59 -10.93 5.84 7.05
N ARG A 60 -11.92 6.70 6.80
CA ARG A 60 -12.25 7.15 5.44
C ARG A 60 -11.30 8.30 5.10
N PHE A 61 -10.31 7.98 4.27
CA PHE A 61 -9.34 8.91 3.71
C PHE A 61 -9.93 9.85 2.66
#